data_AF-A0A3B1B562-F1
#
_entry.id   AF-A0A3B1B562-F1
#
_cell.length_a   1.000
_cell.length_b   1.000
_cell.length_c   1.000
_cell.angle_alpha   90.00
_cell.angle_beta   90.00
_cell.angle_gamma   90.00
#
_symmetry.space_group_name_H-M   'P 1'
#
loop_
_entity.id
_entity.type
_entity.pdbx_description
1 polymer ?
#
loop_
_entity_poly.entity_id
_entity_poly.type
_entity_poly.pdbx_seq_one_letter_code
_entity_poly.pdbx_strand_id
1 'polypeptide(L)'
;MPFSLFLFLLVLTVSSHAGTARIAVASNFAPTIKMLAAAYQTDSGHQLQLAFGSTGKHYAQIHHGAPFDAFFAADARRPQLLEEAGQAIANSHFTYAIGQLVLWSSNPSMIKNDDSVLETSTFRHLAMANPKLAPYGLAARDFLRATGREKKLKARLIFGENISQTYQFVASGNAELGFIAWSQLKRPGHKIPGSWWRVPENTYTPIQQQALLLNDNPVAKDFLKFVRSFKGRAIIQSFGYRLPEQNP
;
A
#
# COMPACT_ATOMS: atom_id res chain seq x y z
N MET A 1 -6.57 -31.29 -67.22
CA MET A 1 -5.87 -30.51 -66.17
C MET A 1 -6.90 -30.14 -65.12
N PRO A 2 -6.87 -30.69 -63.88
CA PRO A 2 -7.83 -30.31 -62.86
C PRO A 2 -7.36 -29.05 -62.13
N PHE A 3 -8.28 -28.09 -62.00
CA PHE A 3 -8.09 -26.82 -61.31
C PHE A 3 -8.34 -27.04 -59.81
N SER A 4 -7.28 -27.06 -58.98
CA SER A 4 -7.42 -27.07 -57.52
C SER A 4 -7.66 -25.66 -57.02
N LEU A 5 -8.88 -25.41 -56.53
CA LEU A 5 -9.28 -24.19 -55.86
C LEU A 5 -8.76 -24.22 -54.40
N PHE A 6 -7.71 -23.46 -54.11
CA PHE A 6 -7.13 -23.37 -52.77
C PHE A 6 -7.89 -22.31 -51.95
N LEU A 7 -8.68 -22.75 -50.98
CA LEU A 7 -9.41 -21.88 -50.05
C LEU A 7 -8.43 -21.31 -49.02
N PHE A 8 -8.12 -20.03 -49.11
CA PHE A 8 -7.22 -19.33 -48.19
C PHE A 8 -7.98 -18.98 -46.89
N LEU A 9 -7.74 -19.73 -45.83
CA LEU A 9 -8.30 -19.46 -44.50
C LEU A 9 -7.55 -18.27 -43.88
N LEU A 10 -8.17 -17.09 -43.88
CA LEU A 10 -7.62 -15.89 -43.25
C LEU A 10 -7.74 -16.02 -41.71
N VAL A 11 -6.68 -16.50 -41.07
CA VAL A 11 -6.57 -16.50 -39.61
C VAL A 11 -6.37 -15.06 -39.16
N LEU A 12 -7.45 -14.43 -38.66
CA LEU A 12 -7.38 -13.16 -37.94
C LEU A 12 -6.59 -13.37 -36.65
N THR A 13 -5.29 -13.10 -36.69
CA THR A 13 -4.46 -13.01 -35.49
C THR A 13 -4.88 -11.76 -34.73
N VAL A 14 -5.69 -11.95 -33.69
CA VAL A 14 -5.96 -10.91 -32.69
C VAL A 14 -4.62 -10.59 -32.04
N SER A 15 -3.98 -9.51 -32.50
CA SER A 15 -2.75 -9.02 -31.91
C SER A 15 -3.06 -8.49 -30.52
N SER A 16 -2.89 -9.35 -29.51
CA SER A 16 -2.86 -8.98 -28.10
C SER A 16 -1.74 -7.95 -27.89
N HIS A 17 -2.05 -6.67 -28.03
CA HIS A 17 -1.10 -5.60 -27.77
C HIS A 17 -0.88 -5.47 -26.27
N ALA A 18 0.24 -5.99 -25.79
CA ALA A 18 0.71 -5.79 -24.43
C ALA A 18 1.01 -4.30 -24.18
N GLY A 19 0.05 -3.55 -23.64
CA GLY A 19 0.25 -2.18 -23.16
C GLY A 19 1.03 -2.10 -21.84
N THR A 20 1.40 -0.87 -21.45
CA THR A 20 2.09 -0.56 -20.19
C THR A 20 1.34 0.51 -19.38
N ALA A 21 1.42 0.44 -18.05
CA ALA A 21 0.98 1.51 -17.15
C ALA A 21 1.99 1.76 -16.02
N ARG A 22 2.19 3.04 -15.68
CA ARG A 22 3.02 3.53 -14.58
C ARG A 22 2.16 3.81 -13.36
N ILE A 23 2.39 3.07 -12.29
CA ILE A 23 1.56 3.10 -11.09
C ILE A 23 2.38 3.63 -9.92
N ALA A 24 1.98 4.77 -9.36
CA ALA A 24 2.52 5.26 -8.09
C ALA A 24 1.86 4.51 -6.92
N VAL A 25 2.64 4.00 -5.96
CA VAL A 25 2.13 3.13 -4.89
C VAL A 25 2.73 3.50 -3.54
N ALA A 26 1.86 3.71 -2.56
CA ALA A 26 2.25 3.87 -1.16
C ALA A 26 3.02 2.63 -0.66
N SER A 27 4.17 2.84 0.00
CA SER A 27 5.12 1.75 0.26
C SER A 27 4.60 0.62 1.15
N ASN A 28 3.56 0.83 1.98
CA ASN A 28 2.93 -0.25 2.75
C ASN A 28 2.33 -1.33 1.83
N PHE A 29 1.86 -0.93 0.65
CA PHE A 29 1.18 -1.81 -0.29
C PHE A 29 2.15 -2.51 -1.25
N ALA A 30 3.46 -2.25 -1.13
CA ALA A 30 4.46 -2.74 -2.07
C ALA A 30 4.49 -4.28 -2.23
N PRO A 31 4.46 -5.10 -1.15
CA PRO A 31 4.43 -6.56 -1.33
C PRO A 31 3.13 -7.04 -1.99
N THR A 32 2.00 -6.44 -1.62
CA THR A 32 0.68 -6.83 -2.10
C THR A 32 0.45 -6.44 -3.55
N ILE A 33 0.79 -5.20 -3.94
CA ILE A 33 0.66 -4.76 -5.33
C ILE A 33 1.58 -5.55 -6.25
N LYS A 34 2.74 -6.03 -5.78
CA LYS A 34 3.61 -6.90 -6.59
C LYS A 34 2.94 -8.24 -6.90
N MET A 35 2.24 -8.83 -5.92
CA MET A 35 1.47 -10.05 -6.15
C MET A 35 0.26 -9.80 -7.06
N LEU A 36 -0.44 -8.68 -6.87
CA LEU A 36 -1.53 -8.26 -7.77
C LEU A 36 -1.03 -8.04 -9.20
N ALA A 37 0.10 -7.35 -9.37
CA ALA A 37 0.71 -7.09 -10.66
C ALA A 37 1.11 -8.40 -11.33
N ALA A 38 1.81 -9.30 -10.64
CA ALA A 38 2.17 -10.60 -11.21
C ALA A 38 0.93 -11.37 -11.70
N ALA A 39 -0.11 -11.47 -10.87
CA ALA A 39 -1.36 -12.14 -11.25
C ALA A 39 -2.07 -11.47 -12.43
N TYR A 40 -2.14 -10.14 -12.44
CA TYR A 40 -2.75 -9.36 -13.52
C TYR A 40 -2.00 -9.50 -14.84
N GLN A 41 -0.68 -9.42 -14.80
CA GLN A 41 0.18 -9.51 -15.98
C GLN A 41 0.13 -10.92 -16.60
N THR A 42 -0.01 -11.97 -15.78
CA THR A 42 -0.27 -13.33 -16.27
C THR A 42 -1.62 -13.44 -16.96
N ASP A 43 -2.67 -12.85 -16.40
CA ASP A 43 -4.04 -12.97 -16.94
C ASP A 43 -4.25 -12.12 -18.21
N SER A 44 -3.59 -10.96 -18.30
CA SER A 44 -3.86 -9.95 -19.35
C SER A 44 -2.77 -9.81 -20.41
N GLY A 45 -1.53 -10.24 -20.12
CA GLY A 45 -0.36 -9.98 -20.96
C GLY A 45 0.17 -8.53 -20.88
N HIS A 46 -0.51 -7.63 -20.17
CA HIS A 46 -0.06 -6.25 -19.96
C HIS A 46 1.16 -6.17 -19.03
N GLN A 47 1.78 -4.99 -18.93
CA GLN A 47 2.94 -4.73 -18.07
C GLN A 47 2.69 -3.55 -17.14
N LEU A 48 3.10 -3.68 -15.88
CA LEU A 48 2.98 -2.61 -14.88
C LEU A 48 4.36 -2.14 -14.41
N GLN A 49 4.59 -0.83 -14.48
CA GLN A 49 5.78 -0.18 -13.91
C GLN A 49 5.39 0.42 -12.57
N LEU A 50 5.87 -0.17 -11.49
CA LEU A 50 5.50 0.21 -10.12
C LEU A 50 6.54 1.15 -9.52
N ALA A 51 6.12 2.34 -9.09
CA ALA A 51 6.95 3.27 -8.32
C ALA A 51 6.49 3.27 -6.86
N PHE A 52 7.43 3.13 -5.92
CA PHE A 52 7.13 3.06 -4.49
C PHE A 52 7.62 4.28 -3.73
N GLY A 53 6.81 4.78 -2.80
CA GLY A 53 7.13 5.96 -2.02
C GLY A 53 6.08 6.27 -0.96
N SER A 54 6.27 7.36 -0.20
CA SER A 54 5.21 7.84 0.69
C SER A 54 4.06 8.43 -0.13
N THR A 55 2.84 8.31 0.41
CA THR A 55 1.64 8.91 -0.21
C THR A 55 1.81 10.40 -0.43
N GLY A 56 2.38 11.13 0.54
CA GLY A 56 2.65 12.55 0.40
C GLY A 56 3.64 12.90 -0.71
N LYS A 57 4.71 12.11 -0.89
CA LYS A 57 5.67 12.34 -1.99
C LYS A 57 5.06 12.05 -3.35
N HIS A 58 4.35 10.94 -3.50
CA HIS A 58 3.68 10.63 -4.76
C HIS A 58 2.61 11.66 -5.09
N TYR A 59 1.82 12.09 -4.11
CA TYR A 59 0.88 13.20 -4.28
C TYR A 59 1.58 14.46 -4.79
N ALA A 60 2.68 14.90 -4.16
CA ALA A 60 3.42 16.07 -4.61
C ALA A 60 3.99 15.90 -6.03
N GLN A 61 4.54 14.72 -6.36
CA GLN A 61 5.02 14.41 -7.70
C GLN A 61 3.90 14.51 -8.74
N ILE A 62 2.75 13.87 -8.49
CA ILE A 62 1.59 13.89 -9.38
C ILE A 62 1.07 15.32 -9.54
N HIS A 63 0.96 16.06 -8.43
CA HIS A 63 0.54 17.46 -8.44
C HIS A 63 1.45 18.35 -9.29
N HIS A 64 2.74 18.03 -9.35
CA HIS A 64 3.74 18.68 -10.19
C HIS A 64 3.92 18.03 -11.58
N GLY A 65 2.98 17.20 -12.02
CA GLY A 65 2.95 16.67 -13.40
C GLY A 65 3.79 15.41 -13.63
N ALA A 66 4.18 14.69 -12.58
CA ALA A 66 4.82 13.38 -12.76
C ALA A 66 3.87 12.45 -13.53
N PRO A 67 4.36 11.79 -14.61
CA PRO A 67 3.49 11.15 -15.58
C PRO A 67 3.09 9.73 -15.14
N PHE A 68 2.35 9.62 -14.04
CA PHE A 68 1.75 8.35 -13.60
C PHE A 68 0.37 8.17 -14.24
N ASP A 69 -0.04 6.91 -14.41
CA ASP A 69 -1.34 6.54 -14.99
C ASP A 69 -2.38 6.21 -13.90
N ALA A 70 -1.92 5.69 -12.76
CA ALA A 70 -2.76 5.50 -11.57
C ALA A 70 -1.96 5.76 -10.29
N PHE A 71 -2.68 6.05 -9.21
CA PHE A 71 -2.11 6.27 -7.89
C PHE A 71 -2.83 5.43 -6.84
N PHE A 72 -2.08 4.65 -6.08
CA PHE A 72 -2.52 3.88 -4.92
C PHE A 72 -2.00 4.54 -3.63
N ALA A 73 -2.86 5.32 -2.99
CA ALA A 73 -2.58 6.08 -1.78
C ALA A 73 -2.91 5.28 -0.52
N ALA A 74 -2.20 5.54 0.58
CA ALA A 74 -2.52 4.98 1.90
C ALA A 74 -3.47 5.86 2.72
N ASP A 75 -4.09 6.86 2.10
CA ASP A 75 -5.15 7.71 2.66
C ASP A 75 -6.22 7.99 1.59
N ALA A 76 -7.38 8.46 2.04
CA ALA A 76 -8.46 8.92 1.15
C ALA A 76 -8.30 10.39 0.74
N ARG A 77 -7.62 11.21 1.57
CA ARG A 77 -7.60 12.66 1.39
C ARG A 77 -6.84 13.09 0.13
N ARG A 78 -5.69 12.49 -0.17
CA ARG A 78 -4.85 12.92 -1.31
C ARG A 78 -5.44 12.50 -2.66
N PRO A 79 -6.00 11.30 -2.83
CA PRO A 79 -6.87 10.96 -3.95
C PRO A 79 -7.96 11.99 -4.22
N GLN A 80 -8.74 12.34 -3.19
CA GLN A 80 -9.79 13.36 -3.29
C GLN A 80 -9.23 14.72 -3.73
N LEU A 81 -8.12 15.17 -3.14
CA LEU A 81 -7.47 16.44 -3.51
C LEU A 81 -7.00 16.48 -4.97
N LEU A 82 -6.55 15.35 -5.53
CA LEU A 82 -6.15 15.28 -6.95
C LEU A 82 -7.36 15.40 -7.88
N GLU A 83 -8.49 14.76 -7.53
CA GLU A 83 -9.74 14.92 -8.28
C GLU A 83 -10.30 16.34 -8.18
N GLU A 84 -10.33 16.93 -6.98
CA GLU A 84 -10.74 18.33 -6.75
C GLU A 84 -9.90 19.33 -7.56
N ALA A 85 -8.62 19.03 -7.77
CA ALA A 85 -7.70 19.83 -8.57
C ALA A 85 -7.79 19.58 -10.09
N GLY A 86 -8.65 18.66 -10.55
CA GLY A 86 -8.73 18.27 -11.96
C GLY A 86 -7.49 17.52 -12.49
N GLN A 87 -6.69 16.94 -11.59
CA GLN A 87 -5.46 16.20 -11.91
C GLN A 87 -5.67 14.68 -11.93
N ALA A 88 -6.93 14.26 -11.99
CA ALA A 88 -7.37 12.89 -11.97
C ALA A 88 -8.68 12.74 -12.75
N ILE A 89 -8.96 11.52 -13.23
CA ILE A 89 -10.24 11.21 -13.84
C ILE A 89 -11.32 11.29 -12.76
N ALA A 90 -12.32 12.15 -12.97
CA ALA A 90 -13.39 12.38 -12.01
C ALA A 90 -14.14 11.07 -11.67
N ASN A 91 -14.47 10.90 -10.38
CA ASN A 91 -15.19 9.72 -9.87
C ASN A 91 -14.47 8.38 -10.15
N SER A 92 -13.15 8.40 -10.34
CA SER A 92 -12.36 7.18 -10.54
C SER A 92 -11.83 6.62 -9.23
N HIS A 93 -11.77 7.42 -8.17
CA HIS A 93 -11.28 6.98 -6.88
C HIS A 93 -12.19 5.95 -6.22
N PHE A 94 -11.60 4.98 -5.53
CA PHE A 94 -12.31 4.04 -4.67
C PHE A 94 -11.39 3.53 -3.56
N THR A 95 -11.99 3.13 -2.43
CA THR A 95 -11.25 2.47 -1.35
C THR A 95 -10.93 1.03 -1.76
N TYR A 96 -9.65 0.69 -1.85
CA TYR A 96 -9.21 -0.66 -2.22
C TYR A 96 -8.85 -1.51 -0.99
N ALA A 97 -8.50 -0.88 0.13
CA ALA A 97 -8.10 -1.56 1.35
C ALA A 97 -8.22 -0.63 2.56
N ILE A 98 -8.29 -1.24 3.75
CA ILE A 98 -8.16 -0.55 5.03
C ILE A 98 -6.93 -1.14 5.74
N GLY A 99 -5.96 -0.28 6.01
CA GLY A 99 -4.70 -0.62 6.67
C GLY A 99 -4.85 -0.80 8.18
N GLN A 100 -3.96 -1.61 8.77
CA GLN A 100 -3.90 -1.82 10.22
C GLN A 100 -2.49 -1.49 10.74
N LEU A 101 -2.44 -0.73 11.83
CA LEU A 101 -1.20 -0.34 12.50
C LEU A 101 -0.75 -1.41 13.50
N VAL A 102 0.55 -1.70 13.53
CA VAL A 102 1.13 -2.66 14.48
C VAL A 102 2.41 -2.08 15.08
N LEU A 103 2.58 -2.25 16.39
CA LEU A 103 3.86 -2.08 17.06
C LEU A 103 4.66 -3.36 16.88
N TRP A 104 5.89 -3.26 16.38
CA TRP A 104 6.72 -4.41 16.03
C TRP A 104 8.15 -4.28 16.55
N SER A 105 8.76 -5.42 16.85
CA SER A 105 10.17 -5.60 17.15
C SER A 105 10.68 -6.84 16.42
N SER A 106 11.89 -6.78 15.86
CA SER A 106 12.57 -7.96 15.31
C SER A 106 13.00 -8.96 16.40
N ASN A 107 13.17 -8.51 17.64
CA ASN A 107 13.39 -9.37 18.80
C ASN A 107 12.05 -10.03 19.25
N PRO A 108 11.97 -11.38 19.31
CA PRO A 108 10.76 -12.12 19.67
C PRO A 108 10.32 -12.01 21.14
N SER A 109 11.17 -11.50 22.05
CA SER A 109 10.83 -11.37 23.48
C SER A 109 10.46 -9.94 23.91
N MET A 110 10.54 -8.98 22.98
CA MET A 110 10.43 -7.55 23.29
C MET A 110 8.99 -7.10 23.60
N ILE A 111 8.02 -7.56 22.82
CA ILE A 111 6.61 -7.18 22.94
C ILE A 111 5.81 -8.36 23.50
N LYS A 112 5.09 -8.14 24.60
CA LYS A 112 4.33 -9.17 25.33
C LYS A 112 2.82 -8.97 25.18
N ASN A 113 2.32 -9.06 23.94
CA ASN A 113 0.90 -8.95 23.59
C ASN A 113 0.19 -7.61 23.96
N ASP A 114 0.94 -6.59 24.37
CA ASP A 114 0.44 -5.24 24.67
C ASP A 114 1.45 -4.16 24.28
N ASP A 115 1.15 -2.89 24.61
CA ASP A 115 2.03 -1.73 24.44
C ASP A 115 2.85 -1.36 25.67
N SER A 116 2.84 -2.18 26.72
CA SER A 116 3.51 -1.87 28.00
C SER A 116 5.00 -1.60 27.83
N VAL A 117 5.62 -2.20 26.82
CA VAL A 117 7.03 -1.96 26.46
C VAL A 117 7.32 -0.47 26.25
N LEU A 118 6.36 0.31 25.73
CA LEU A 118 6.50 1.75 25.48
C LEU A 118 6.69 2.56 26.76
N GLU A 119 6.29 2.03 27.92
CA GLU A 119 6.49 2.67 29.22
C GLU A 119 7.87 2.39 29.83
N THR A 120 8.59 1.41 29.28
CA THR A 120 9.87 0.95 29.82
C THR A 120 11.05 1.71 29.20
N SER A 121 12.20 1.61 29.87
CA SER A 121 13.50 2.10 29.39
C SER A 121 14.29 1.07 28.57
N THR A 122 13.69 -0.07 28.19
CA THR A 122 14.41 -1.20 27.56
C THR A 122 14.73 -1.01 26.08
N PHE A 123 14.21 0.03 25.43
CA PHE A 123 14.53 0.41 24.06
C PHE A 123 15.19 1.79 24.00
N ARG A 124 15.89 2.12 22.92
CA ARG A 124 16.44 3.47 22.74
C ARG A 124 15.67 4.22 21.68
N HIS A 125 15.30 3.54 20.60
CA HIS A 125 14.60 4.14 19.48
C HIS A 125 13.25 3.47 19.21
N LEU A 126 12.25 4.30 18.93
CA LEU A 126 10.95 3.93 18.41
C LEU A 126 10.81 4.52 17.00
N ALA A 127 10.88 3.66 16.01
CA ALA A 127 10.74 4.06 14.62
C ALA A 127 9.28 4.32 14.26
N MET A 128 9.01 5.42 13.55
CA MET A 128 7.72 5.67 12.91
C MET A 128 7.93 6.29 11.54
N ALA A 129 6.94 6.19 10.65
CA ALA A 129 7.00 6.93 9.39
C ALA A 129 6.73 8.42 9.66
N ASN A 130 7.24 9.31 8.82
CA ASN A 130 7.04 10.74 8.96
C ASN A 130 5.53 11.06 8.84
N PRO A 131 4.87 11.56 9.90
CA PRO A 131 3.42 11.75 9.91
C PRO A 131 2.94 12.83 8.93
N LYS A 132 3.84 13.69 8.42
CA LYS A 132 3.50 14.67 7.37
C LYS A 132 3.37 14.01 5.99
N LEU A 133 4.10 12.92 5.76
CA LEU A 133 4.23 12.27 4.46
C LEU A 133 3.47 10.95 4.37
N ALA A 134 3.37 10.22 5.46
CA ALA A 134 2.92 8.83 5.50
C ALA A 134 1.72 8.65 6.44
N PRO A 135 0.58 8.14 5.94
CA PRO A 135 -0.61 7.88 6.75
C PRO A 135 -0.39 6.95 7.95
N TYR A 136 0.48 5.95 7.83
CA TYR A 136 0.85 5.09 8.96
C TYR A 136 1.65 5.84 10.06
N GLY A 137 2.43 6.85 9.67
CA GLY A 137 3.10 7.74 10.62
C GLY A 137 2.11 8.63 11.37
N LEU A 138 1.09 9.12 10.64
CA LEU A 138 -0.03 9.86 11.22
C LEU A 138 -0.78 8.99 12.25
N ALA A 139 -1.16 7.76 11.87
CA ALA A 139 -1.83 6.83 12.77
C ALA A 139 -1.00 6.52 14.03
N ALA A 140 0.31 6.31 13.89
CA ALA A 140 1.20 6.11 15.03
C ALA A 140 1.23 7.32 15.98
N ARG A 141 1.26 8.53 15.42
CA ARG A 141 1.19 9.77 16.19
C ARG A 141 -0.15 9.92 16.91
N ASP A 142 -1.26 9.59 16.24
CA ASP A 142 -2.60 9.66 16.83
C ASP A 142 -2.72 8.70 18.02
N PHE A 143 -2.20 7.47 17.89
CA PHE A 143 -2.12 6.52 19.01
C PHE A 143 -1.30 7.07 20.19
N LEU A 144 -0.10 7.61 19.92
CA LEU A 144 0.74 8.18 20.99
C LEU A 144 0.09 9.38 21.66
N ARG A 145 -0.74 10.15 20.95
CA ARG A 145 -1.53 11.25 21.52
C ARG A 145 -2.69 10.74 22.36
N ALA A 146 -3.47 9.80 21.83
CA ALA A 146 -4.61 9.20 22.51
C ALA A 146 -4.19 8.53 23.83
N THR A 147 -2.95 8.03 23.91
CA THR A 147 -2.40 7.39 25.10
C THR A 147 -1.54 8.31 25.98
N GLY A 148 -1.41 9.60 25.63
CA GLY A 148 -0.63 10.57 26.42
C GLY A 148 0.89 10.41 26.36
N ARG A 149 1.41 9.58 25.45
CA ARG A 149 2.83 9.19 25.37
C ARG A 149 3.66 10.02 24.40
N GLU A 150 3.05 10.81 23.53
CA GLU A 150 3.76 11.59 22.49
C GLU A 150 4.89 12.46 23.09
N LYS A 151 4.61 13.18 24.18
CA LYS A 151 5.62 14.05 24.84
C LYS A 151 6.77 13.24 25.45
N LYS A 152 6.46 12.16 26.18
CA LYS A 152 7.44 11.31 26.87
C LYS A 152 8.36 10.57 25.89
N LEU A 153 7.81 10.13 24.77
CA LEU A 153 8.57 9.36 23.77
C LEU A 153 9.26 10.21 22.72
N LYS A 154 9.00 11.53 22.65
CA LYS A 154 9.51 12.43 21.61
C LYS A 154 11.02 12.30 21.35
N ALA A 155 11.82 12.19 22.41
CA ALA A 155 13.28 12.08 22.31
C ALA A 155 13.77 10.72 21.77
N ARG A 156 12.91 9.69 21.79
CA ARG A 156 13.20 8.33 21.31
C ARG A 156 12.67 8.09 19.90
N LEU A 157 11.91 9.04 19.33
CA LEU A 157 11.32 8.89 18.00
C LEU A 157 12.38 9.06 16.92
N ILE A 158 12.48 8.06 16.04
CA ILE A 158 13.21 8.20 14.78
C ILE A 158 12.23 8.06 13.62
N PHE A 159 12.42 8.87 12.58
CA PHE A 159 11.48 8.99 11.48
C PHE A 159 12.03 8.37 10.20
N GLY A 160 11.34 7.34 9.70
CA GLY A 160 11.47 6.94 8.30
C GLY A 160 10.66 7.89 7.42
N GLU A 161 11.11 8.16 6.22
CA GLU A 161 10.37 8.95 5.23
C GLU A 161 9.01 8.31 4.90
N ASN A 162 9.00 6.98 4.81
CA ASN A 162 7.84 6.16 4.55
C ASN A 162 7.91 4.89 5.40
N ILE A 163 6.81 4.14 5.41
CA ILE A 163 6.64 2.94 6.24
C ILE A 163 7.60 1.79 5.88
N SER A 164 8.10 1.74 4.64
CA SER A 164 9.13 0.75 4.26
C SER A 164 10.48 1.10 4.88
N GLN A 165 10.86 2.37 4.91
CA GLN A 165 12.07 2.79 5.61
C GLN A 165 11.94 2.56 7.13
N THR A 166 10.77 2.85 7.71
CA THR A 166 10.49 2.54 9.12
C THR A 166 10.64 1.05 9.43
N TYR A 167 10.08 0.18 8.58
CA TYR A 167 10.28 -1.26 8.69
C TYR A 167 11.76 -1.64 8.64
N GLN A 168 12.54 -1.04 7.73
CA GLN A 168 13.98 -1.31 7.63
C GLN A 168 14.74 -0.91 8.89
N PHE A 169 14.39 0.19 9.55
CA PHE A 169 15.03 0.57 10.82
C PHE A 169 14.86 -0.49 11.90
N VAL A 170 13.67 -1.09 12.01
CA VAL A 170 13.41 -2.15 13.00
C VAL A 170 14.03 -3.49 12.55
N ALA A 171 13.90 -3.83 11.27
CA ALA A 171 14.41 -5.08 10.72
C ALA A 171 15.94 -5.19 10.79
N SER A 172 16.65 -4.06 10.64
CA SER A 172 18.12 -3.98 10.74
C SER A 172 18.63 -3.80 12.18
N GLY A 173 17.75 -3.62 13.17
CA GLY A 173 18.14 -3.36 14.55
C GLY A 173 18.57 -1.92 14.84
N ASN A 174 18.49 -1.01 13.87
CA ASN A 174 18.74 0.43 14.08
C ASN A 174 17.69 1.07 15.02
N ALA A 175 16.51 0.47 15.11
CA ALA A 175 15.52 0.71 16.17
C ALA A 175 15.04 -0.60 16.77
N GLU A 176 14.87 -0.62 18.09
CA GLU A 176 14.37 -1.82 18.78
C GLU A 176 12.86 -1.99 18.61
N LEU A 177 12.12 -0.89 18.42
CA LEU A 177 10.68 -0.90 18.19
C LEU A 177 10.30 -0.04 16.99
N GLY A 178 9.18 -0.32 16.36
CA GLY A 178 8.57 0.61 15.43
C GLY A 178 7.10 0.36 15.14
N PHE A 179 6.41 1.42 14.78
CA PHE A 179 5.06 1.36 14.23
C PHE A 179 5.13 1.12 12.72
N ILE A 180 4.62 -0.02 12.29
CA ILE A 180 4.65 -0.46 10.89
C ILE A 180 3.25 -0.88 10.41
N ALA A 181 3.14 -1.24 9.13
CA ALA A 181 1.90 -1.81 8.60
C ALA A 181 1.82 -3.31 8.90
N TRP A 182 0.65 -3.80 9.34
CA TRP A 182 0.42 -5.22 9.54
C TRP A 182 0.73 -6.06 8.29
N SER A 183 0.44 -5.51 7.11
CA SER A 183 0.72 -6.12 5.81
C SER A 183 2.20 -6.29 5.46
N GLN A 184 3.11 -5.58 6.13
CA GLN A 184 4.54 -5.83 5.99
C GLN A 184 4.97 -7.12 6.70
N LEU A 185 4.23 -7.53 7.75
CA LEU A 185 4.45 -8.76 8.52
C LEU A 185 3.62 -9.94 7.99
N LYS A 186 2.33 -9.70 7.72
CA LYS A 186 1.40 -10.73 7.26
C LYS A 186 1.60 -10.99 5.77
N ARG A 187 2.48 -11.95 5.45
CA ARG A 187 2.67 -12.45 4.08
C ARG A 187 2.10 -13.87 3.94
N PRO A 188 1.39 -14.17 2.83
CA PRO A 188 0.91 -15.53 2.57
C PRO A 188 2.04 -16.55 2.62
N GLY A 189 1.83 -17.68 3.32
CA GLY A 189 2.81 -18.76 3.44
C GLY A 189 4.03 -18.48 4.34
N HIS A 190 4.09 -17.34 5.03
CA HIS A 190 5.23 -16.99 5.88
C HIS A 190 4.81 -16.83 7.34
N LYS A 191 5.70 -17.23 8.26
CA LYS A 191 5.57 -16.93 9.68
C LYS A 191 5.82 -15.44 9.91
N ILE A 192 5.10 -14.85 10.86
CA ILE A 192 5.34 -13.47 11.27
C ILE A 192 6.62 -13.44 12.11
N PRO A 193 7.62 -12.62 11.76
CA PRO A 193 8.88 -12.55 12.49
C PRO A 193 8.77 -11.69 13.75
N GLY A 194 9.64 -11.96 14.72
CA GLY A 194 9.81 -11.13 15.92
C GLY A 194 8.60 -11.15 16.85
N SER A 195 8.38 -10.05 17.56
CA SER A 195 7.22 -9.84 18.44
C SER A 195 6.44 -8.62 18.00
N TRP A 196 5.13 -8.62 18.23
CA TRP A 196 4.24 -7.56 17.74
C TRP A 196 2.99 -7.42 18.60
N TRP A 197 2.37 -6.25 18.49
CA TRP A 197 1.07 -5.96 19.06
C TRP A 197 0.24 -5.11 18.10
N ARG A 198 -0.99 -5.54 17.80
CA ARG A 198 -1.91 -4.78 16.95
C ARG A 198 -2.46 -3.59 17.74
N VAL A 199 -2.28 -2.40 17.19
CA VAL A 199 -2.74 -1.17 17.83
C VAL A 199 -4.28 -1.11 17.71
N PRO A 200 -5.03 -0.88 18.81
CA PRO A 200 -6.48 -0.81 18.80
C PRO A 200 -7.00 0.25 17.82
N GLU A 201 -7.93 -0.14 16.95
CA GLU A 201 -8.38 0.71 15.83
C GLU A 201 -9.13 1.98 16.27
N ASN A 202 -9.62 2.03 17.52
CA ASN A 202 -10.27 3.21 18.11
C ASN A 202 -9.28 4.28 18.60
N THR A 203 -7.97 4.06 18.45
CA THR A 203 -6.92 4.99 18.93
C THR A 203 -6.27 5.82 17.82
N TYR A 204 -6.66 5.61 16.57
CA TYR A 204 -6.18 6.36 15.40
C TYR A 204 -7.26 6.47 14.33
N THR A 205 -7.16 7.47 13.46
CA THR A 205 -8.08 7.58 12.32
C THR A 205 -7.91 6.37 11.39
N PRO A 206 -9.00 5.71 10.95
CA PRO A 206 -8.91 4.55 10.06
C PRO A 206 -8.07 4.82 8.82
N ILE A 207 -7.15 3.90 8.50
CA ILE A 207 -6.23 4.02 7.37
C ILE A 207 -6.95 3.53 6.09
N GLN A 208 -7.95 4.29 5.66
CA GLN A 208 -8.64 4.02 4.39
C GLN A 208 -7.71 4.34 3.22
N GLN A 209 -7.48 3.35 2.36
CA GLN A 209 -6.53 3.46 1.26
C GLN A 209 -7.28 3.50 -0.05
N GLN A 210 -7.04 4.54 -0.85
CA GLN A 210 -7.76 4.76 -2.09
C GLN A 210 -6.83 4.70 -3.30
N ALA A 211 -7.40 4.20 -4.40
CA ALA A 211 -6.75 4.16 -5.70
C ALA A 211 -7.58 4.98 -6.69
N LEU A 212 -6.94 5.65 -7.64
CA LEU A 212 -7.59 6.44 -8.69
C LEU A 212 -6.83 6.38 -10.02
N LEU A 213 -7.51 6.77 -11.10
CA LEU A 213 -6.91 6.99 -12.42
C LEU A 213 -6.48 8.45 -12.57
N LEU A 214 -5.27 8.64 -13.10
CA LEU A 214 -4.72 9.97 -13.39
C LEU A 214 -4.93 10.39 -14.84
N ASN A 215 -5.12 9.42 -15.73
CA ASN A 215 -5.43 9.61 -17.14
C ASN A 215 -6.21 8.40 -17.69
N ASP A 216 -6.54 8.42 -18.99
CA ASP A 216 -7.34 7.38 -19.66
C ASP A 216 -6.54 6.15 -20.13
N ASN A 217 -5.36 5.88 -19.57
CA ASN A 217 -4.56 4.71 -19.92
C ASN A 217 -5.39 3.42 -19.74
N PRO A 218 -5.61 2.63 -20.81
CA PRO A 218 -6.49 1.46 -20.75
C PRO A 218 -5.97 0.36 -19.83
N VAL A 219 -4.64 0.20 -19.72
CA VAL A 219 -4.01 -0.80 -18.84
C VAL A 219 -4.19 -0.42 -17.37
N ALA A 220 -4.05 0.85 -17.03
CA ALA A 220 -4.32 1.33 -15.67
C ALA A 220 -5.79 1.11 -15.28
N LYS A 221 -6.72 1.45 -16.18
CA LYS A 221 -8.16 1.25 -15.98
C LYS A 221 -8.51 -0.22 -15.78
N ASP A 222 -7.95 -1.09 -16.59
CA ASP A 222 -8.18 -2.53 -16.49
C ASP A 222 -7.55 -3.13 -15.22
N PHE A 223 -6.35 -2.69 -14.84
CA PHE A 223 -5.72 -3.10 -13.59
C PHE A 223 -6.55 -2.67 -12.35
N LEU A 224 -7.12 -1.47 -12.32
CA LEU A 224 -8.01 -1.05 -11.23
C LEU A 224 -9.28 -1.91 -11.14
N LYS A 225 -9.81 -2.39 -12.28
CA LYS A 225 -10.90 -3.38 -12.29
C LYS A 225 -10.44 -4.72 -11.72
N PHE A 226 -9.24 -5.19 -12.11
CA PHE A 226 -8.66 -6.41 -11.56
C PHE A 226 -8.49 -6.34 -10.05
N VAL A 227 -8.02 -5.21 -9.51
CA VAL A 227 -7.90 -4.97 -8.07
C VAL A 227 -9.25 -5.12 -7.34
N ARG A 228 -10.34 -4.69 -7.97
CA ARG A 228 -11.72 -4.80 -7.42
C ARG A 228 -12.33 -6.20 -7.59
N SER A 229 -11.77 -7.04 -8.46
CA SER A 229 -12.25 -8.40 -8.70
C SER A 229 -12.13 -9.28 -7.46
N PHE A 230 -12.82 -10.41 -7.45
CA PHE A 230 -12.69 -11.42 -6.40
C PHE A 230 -11.22 -11.86 -6.19
N LYS A 231 -10.48 -12.10 -7.27
CA LYS A 231 -9.07 -12.50 -7.23
C LYS A 231 -8.19 -11.40 -6.63
N GLY A 232 -8.37 -10.15 -7.05
CA GLY A 232 -7.64 -9.01 -6.51
C GLY A 232 -7.90 -8.78 -5.02
N ARG A 233 -9.17 -8.81 -4.63
CA ARG A 233 -9.60 -8.67 -3.23
C ARG A 233 -9.08 -9.81 -2.34
N ALA A 234 -9.08 -11.04 -2.83
CA ALA A 234 -8.52 -12.20 -2.12
C ALA A 234 -7.01 -12.03 -1.88
N ILE A 235 -6.26 -11.55 -2.88
CA ILE A 235 -4.84 -11.23 -2.71
C ILE A 235 -4.68 -10.15 -1.62
N ILE A 236 -5.45 -9.07 -1.66
CA ILE A 236 -5.38 -7.99 -0.66
C ILE A 236 -5.61 -8.50 0.76
N GLN A 237 -6.66 -9.31 0.97
CA GLN A 237 -6.98 -9.90 2.27
C GLN A 237 -5.89 -10.87 2.75
N SER A 238 -5.25 -11.61 1.83
CA SER A 238 -4.19 -12.56 2.19
C SER A 238 -2.96 -11.89 2.83
N PHE A 239 -2.75 -10.59 2.56
CA PHE A 239 -1.74 -9.75 3.21
C PHE A 239 -2.23 -9.06 4.49
N GLY A 240 -3.42 -9.39 5.00
CA GLY A 240 -3.93 -8.83 6.25
C GLY A 240 -4.56 -7.44 6.15
N TYR A 241 -4.84 -6.94 4.93
CA TYR A 241 -5.70 -5.77 4.80
C TYR A 241 -7.16 -6.14 5.09
N ARG A 242 -7.89 -5.22 5.73
CA ARG A 242 -9.35 -5.28 5.70
C ARG A 242 -9.84 -4.71 4.36
N LEU A 243 -11.01 -5.14 3.92
CA LEU A 243 -11.68 -4.56 2.76
C LEU A 243 -12.76 -3.57 3.24
N PRO A 244 -13.09 -2.55 2.45
CA PRO A 244 -14.26 -1.73 2.73
C PRO A 244 -15.52 -2.61 2.72
N GLU A 245 -16.49 -2.25 3.56
CA GLU A 245 -17.81 -2.86 3.53
C GLU A 245 -18.40 -2.69 2.12
N GLN A 246 -18.98 -3.77 1.60
CA GLN A 246 -19.71 -3.68 0.34
C GLN A 246 -21.05 -3.03 0.66
N ASN A 247 -21.28 -1.80 0.20
CA ASN A 247 -22.66 -1.36 0.07
C ASN A 247 -23.28 -2.23 -1.03
N PRO A 248 -24.38 -2.96 -0.72
CA PRO A 248 -25.09 -3.79 -1.70
C PRO A 248 -25.59 -2.97 -2.90
#